data_AF-A0A9E4SWI3-F1
#
_entry.id   AF-A0A9E4SWI3-F1
#
_cell.length_a   1.000
_cell.length_b   1.000
_cell.length_c   1.000
_cell.angle_alpha   90.00
_cell.angle_beta   90.00
_cell.angle_gamma   90.00
#
_symmetry.space_group_name_H-M   'P 1'
#
loop_
_entity.id
_entity.type
_entity.pdbx_description
1 polymer ?
#
loop_
_entity_poly.entity_id
_entity_poly.type
_entity_poly.pdbx_seq_one_letter_code
_entity_poly.pdbx_strand_id
1 'polypeptide(L)'
;GAERIAVVGNVFTHPRHRGQGLAKATTGAVTRYLLADCDFVALTVEEENAAAVAVYRSLGYETKCKLHETPVVRKEPIGVVSFVRRAIAGWRGRGEGRKVVTR
;
A
#
# COMPACT_ATOMS: atom_id res chain seq x y z
N GLY A 1 -15.27 -19.41 13.55
CA GLY A 1 -15.86 -18.84 12.32
C GLY A 1 -14.75 -18.53 11.35
N ALA A 2 -15.07 -18.23 10.09
CA ALA A 2 -14.07 -17.72 9.15
C ALA A 2 -13.66 -16.29 9.55
N GLU A 3 -12.36 -16.02 9.54
CA GLU A 3 -11.77 -14.70 9.79
C GLU A 3 -12.05 -13.79 8.58
N ARG A 4 -12.65 -12.61 8.80
CA ARG A 4 -13.01 -11.69 7.71
C ARG A 4 -11.89 -10.69 7.52
N ILE A 5 -11.07 -10.91 6.50
CA ILE A 5 -9.89 -10.10 6.19
C ILE A 5 -10.15 -9.27 4.93
N ALA A 6 -9.90 -7.96 4.99
CA ALA A 6 -9.87 -7.08 3.83
C ALA A 6 -8.45 -6.58 3.51
N VAL A 7 -8.22 -6.20 2.25
CA VAL A 7 -6.94 -5.67 1.79
C VAL A 7 -7.14 -4.32 1.11
N VAL A 8 -6.45 -3.29 1.59
CA VAL A 8 -6.38 -1.98 0.93
C VAL A 8 -5.19 -1.98 -0.03
N GLY A 9 -5.48 -1.78 -1.31
CA GLY A 9 -4.49 -1.73 -2.39
C GLY A 9 -4.64 -0.49 -3.26
N ASN A 10 -3.71 -0.31 -4.21
CA ASN A 10 -3.75 0.73 -5.25
C ASN A 10 -3.89 2.19 -4.76
N VAL A 11 -3.53 2.48 -3.50
CA VAL A 11 -3.53 3.84 -2.95
C VAL A 11 -2.51 4.71 -3.70
N PHE A 12 -2.98 5.76 -4.36
CA PHE A 12 -2.14 6.70 -5.10
C PHE A 12 -2.54 8.15 -4.81
N THR A 13 -1.56 8.98 -4.48
CA THR A 13 -1.72 10.44 -4.43
C THR A 13 -0.87 11.09 -5.51
N HIS A 14 -1.55 11.82 -6.40
CA HIS A 14 -0.94 12.56 -7.50
C HIS A 14 0.17 13.50 -6.97
N PRO A 15 1.36 13.58 -7.59
CA PRO A 15 2.51 14.34 -7.06
C PRO A 15 2.18 15.77 -6.60
N ARG A 16 1.47 16.55 -7.43
CA ARG A 16 1.00 17.92 -7.14
C ARG A 16 0.08 18.07 -5.90
N HIS A 17 -0.42 16.97 -5.34
CA HIS A 17 -1.34 16.96 -4.19
C HIS A 17 -0.79 16.17 -2.98
N ARG A 18 0.51 15.83 -3.00
CA ARG A 18 1.21 15.23 -1.84
C ARG A 18 1.44 16.30 -0.76
N GLY A 19 1.71 15.86 0.47
CA GLY A 19 1.87 16.75 1.63
C GLY A 19 0.57 17.32 2.22
N GLN A 20 -0.56 17.21 1.51
CA GLN A 20 -1.86 17.78 1.90
C GLN A 20 -2.73 16.83 2.75
N GLY A 21 -2.14 15.78 3.34
CA GLY A 21 -2.87 14.80 4.16
C GLY A 21 -3.83 13.85 3.41
N LEU A 22 -4.06 14.04 2.10
CA LEU A 22 -5.02 13.26 1.30
C LEU A 22 -4.86 11.74 1.43
N ALA A 23 -3.63 11.22 1.34
CA ALA A 23 -3.36 9.80 1.52
C ALA A 23 -3.86 9.26 2.87
N LYS A 24 -3.72 10.05 3.95
CA LYS A 24 -4.20 9.70 5.29
C LYS A 24 -5.72 9.74 5.35
N ALA A 25 -6.34 10.80 4.82
CA ALA A 25 -7.79 10.97 4.82
C ALA A 25 -8.50 9.85 4.03
N THR A 26 -8.09 9.62 2.77
CA THR A 26 -8.69 8.60 1.91
C THR A 26 -8.46 7.19 2.45
N THR A 27 -7.22 6.85 2.84
CA THR A 27 -6.94 5.50 3.38
C THR A 27 -7.69 5.28 4.69
N GLY A 28 -7.64 6.24 5.63
CA GLY A 28 -8.32 6.10 6.93
C GLY A 28 -9.84 5.98 6.82
N ALA A 29 -10.47 6.63 5.84
CA ALA A 29 -11.89 6.46 5.56
C ALA A 29 -12.20 5.03 5.06
N VAL A 30 -11.41 4.50 4.10
CA VAL A 30 -11.55 3.13 3.59
C VAL A 30 -11.28 2.10 4.68
N THR A 31 -10.21 2.25 5.46
CA THR A 31 -9.89 1.36 6.60
C THR A 31 -11.03 1.33 7.61
N ARG A 32 -11.60 2.49 7.97
CA ARG A 32 -12.74 2.56 8.90
C ARG A 32 -13.99 1.88 8.35
N TYR A 33 -14.27 2.06 7.06
CA TYR A 33 -15.38 1.39 6.39
C TYR A 33 -15.21 -0.14 6.42
N LEU A 34 -14.01 -0.64 6.06
CA LEU A 34 -13.74 -2.09 6.06
C LEU A 34 -13.81 -2.69 7.47
N LEU A 35 -13.32 -1.99 8.50
CA LEU A 35 -13.40 -2.42 9.91
C LEU A 35 -14.82 -2.42 10.50
N ALA A 36 -15.85 -1.97 9.78
CA ALA A 36 -17.24 -2.17 10.21
C ALA A 36 -17.66 -3.64 10.05
N ASP A 37 -17.18 -4.31 9.01
CA ASP A 37 -17.57 -5.67 8.64
C ASP A 37 -16.43 -6.69 8.74
N CYS A 38 -15.16 -6.27 8.68
CA CYS A 38 -13.97 -7.11 8.69
C CYS A 38 -13.26 -7.08 10.05
N ASP A 39 -12.73 -8.23 10.45
CA ASP A 39 -11.96 -8.38 11.69
C ASP A 39 -10.53 -7.81 11.53
N PHE A 40 -9.94 -7.96 10.33
CA PHE A 40 -8.57 -7.54 10.01
C PHE A 40 -8.51 -6.72 8.70
N VAL A 41 -7.64 -5.72 8.63
CA VAL A 41 -7.36 -4.95 7.40
C VAL A 41 -5.86 -4.85 7.13
N ALA A 42 -5.41 -5.43 6.02
CA ALA A 42 -4.02 -5.43 5.59
C ALA A 42 -3.75 -4.47 4.41
N LEU A 43 -2.47 -4.13 4.21
CA LEU A 43 -1.96 -3.46 3.00
C LEU A 43 -0.49 -3.83 2.77
N THR A 44 0.03 -3.57 1.57
CA THR A 44 1.45 -3.76 1.24
C THR A 44 2.09 -2.45 0.77
N VAL A 45 3.34 -2.21 1.20
CA VAL A 45 4.08 -0.97 0.92
C VAL A 45 5.57 -1.27 0.84
N GLU A 46 6.28 -0.61 -0.09
CA GLU A 46 7.74 -0.67 -0.15
C GLU A 46 8.33 -0.06 1.13
N GLU A 47 9.33 -0.71 1.71
CA GLU A 47 10.04 -0.29 2.93
C GLU A 47 10.75 1.06 2.70
N GLU A 48 11.19 1.33 1.46
CA GLU A 48 11.79 2.60 1.02
C GLU A 48 10.76 3.73 0.83
N ASN A 49 9.46 3.44 0.76
CA ASN A 49 8.40 4.45 0.62
C ASN A 49 8.06 5.06 1.99
N ALA A 50 9.05 5.74 2.58
CA ALA A 50 8.96 6.35 3.91
C ALA A 50 7.73 7.25 4.10
N ALA A 51 7.29 7.95 3.04
CA ALA A 51 6.09 8.78 3.06
C ALA A 51 4.80 7.95 3.27
N ALA A 52 4.65 6.83 2.55
CA ALA A 52 3.50 5.94 2.74
C ALA A 52 3.58 5.18 4.07
N VAL A 53 4.76 4.71 4.46
CA VAL A 53 5.00 4.08 5.77
C VAL A 53 4.61 5.02 6.93
N ALA A 54 5.01 6.30 6.86
CA ALA A 54 4.62 7.30 7.86
C ALA A 54 3.10 7.54 7.91
N VAL A 55 2.43 7.62 6.75
CA VAL A 55 0.96 7.74 6.67
C VAL A 55 0.28 6.54 7.33
N TYR A 56 0.64 5.32 6.95
CA TYR A 56 0.00 4.10 7.46
C TYR A 56 0.26 3.87 8.96
N ARG A 57 1.49 4.12 9.44
CA ARG A 57 1.78 4.12 10.89
C ARG A 57 0.92 5.14 11.64
N SER A 58 0.73 6.33 11.07
CA SER A 58 -0.14 7.37 11.66
C SER A 58 -1.65 7.07 11.59
N LEU A 59 -2.04 5.97 10.93
CA LEU A 59 -3.39 5.41 10.89
C LEU A 59 -3.55 4.17 11.81
N GLY A 60 -2.49 3.74 12.50
CA GLY A 60 -2.51 2.58 13.40
C GLY A 60 -2.13 1.25 12.74
N TYR A 61 -1.61 1.25 11.51
CA TYR A 61 -0.97 0.05 10.93
C TYR A 61 0.40 -0.17 11.59
N GLU A 62 0.64 -1.40 12.07
CA GLU A 62 1.89 -1.80 12.74
C GLU A 62 2.96 -2.28 11.72
N THR A 63 3.75 -3.32 12.03
CA THR A 63 4.47 -4.13 11.02
C THR A 63 4.57 -5.57 11.50
N LYS A 64 4.29 -6.57 10.64
CA LYS A 64 4.19 -8.00 11.05
C LYS A 64 5.08 -8.98 10.28
N CYS A 65 5.39 -8.76 8.99
CA CYS A 65 6.17 -9.72 8.18
C CYS A 65 7.10 -9.01 7.17
N LYS A 66 8.07 -9.69 6.56
CA LYS A 66 8.62 -9.25 5.24
C LYS A 66 7.82 -9.94 4.13
N LEU A 67 7.46 -9.24 3.05
CA LEU A 67 6.96 -9.93 1.85
C LEU A 67 8.17 -10.17 0.96
N HIS A 68 8.69 -11.39 1.01
CA HIS A 68 9.61 -11.86 -0.01
C HIS A 68 8.78 -12.30 -1.21
N GLU A 69 8.33 -11.32 -2.00
CA GLU A 69 7.74 -11.58 -3.32
C GLU A 69 8.82 -12.23 -4.19
N THR A 70 8.87 -13.56 -4.20
CA THR A 70 9.59 -14.27 -5.26
C THR A 70 8.85 -13.93 -6.55
N PRO A 71 9.47 -13.29 -7.56
CA PRO A 71 8.75 -12.83 -8.74
C PRO A 71 8.36 -14.02 -9.61
N VAL A 72 7.25 -14.67 -9.26
CA VAL A 72 6.56 -15.62 -10.13
C VAL A 72 6.08 -14.83 -11.34
N VAL A 73 6.75 -15.04 -12.47
CA VAL A 73 6.46 -14.36 -13.73
C VAL A 73 5.14 -14.87 -14.32
N ARG A 74 4.01 -14.49 -13.71
CA ARG A 74 2.69 -14.51 -14.36
C ARG A 74 2.40 -13.14 -14.95
N LYS A 75 2.17 -13.12 -16.27
CA LYS A 75 1.84 -11.91 -17.05
C LYS A 75 0.42 -11.41 -16.77
N GLU A 76 0.15 -10.87 -15.57
CA GLU A 76 -1.09 -10.13 -15.28
C GLU A 76 -0.73 -8.82 -14.56
N PRO A 77 -0.24 -7.81 -15.30
CA PRO A 77 0.57 -6.76 -14.72
C PRO A 77 -0.25 -5.59 -14.15
N ILE A 78 -1.52 -5.77 -13.78
CA ILE A 78 -2.47 -4.65 -13.62
C ILE A 78 -2.04 -3.65 -12.53
N GLY A 79 -1.56 -4.13 -11.37
CA GLY A 79 -1.00 -3.26 -10.32
C GLY A 79 0.36 -2.65 -10.70
N VAL A 80 1.29 -3.48 -11.20
CA VAL A 80 2.68 -3.07 -11.47
C VAL A 80 2.81 -2.22 -12.74
N VAL A 81 2.18 -2.55 -13.87
CA VAL A 81 2.19 -1.71 -15.08
C VAL A 81 1.46 -0.38 -14.87
N SER A 82 0.46 -0.30 -14.00
CA SER A 82 -0.17 0.97 -13.61
C SER A 82 0.77 1.90 -12.84
N PHE A 83 1.76 1.33 -12.16
CA PHE A 83 2.83 2.05 -11.44
C PHE A 83 4.02 2.33 -12.37
N VAL A 84 4.51 1.33 -13.10
CA VAL A 84 5.66 1.40 -14.03
C VAL A 84 5.40 2.33 -15.21
N ARG A 85 4.21 2.32 -15.84
CA ARG A 85 3.89 3.31 -16.90
C ARG A 85 3.89 4.76 -16.38
N ARG A 86 3.55 4.98 -15.10
CA ARG A 86 3.57 6.31 -14.46
C ARG A 86 4.94 6.70 -13.90
N ALA A 87 5.75 5.74 -13.49
CA ALA A 87 7.10 5.95 -12.97
C ALA A 87 8.15 6.08 -14.07
N ILE A 88 8.00 5.40 -15.22
CA ILE A 88 8.87 5.63 -16.40
C ILE A 88 8.72 7.06 -16.93
N ALA A 89 7.50 7.60 -16.92
CA ALA A 89 7.26 9.03 -17.16
C ALA A 89 7.83 9.96 -16.06
N GLY A 90 8.30 9.40 -14.93
CA GLY A 90 8.79 10.07 -13.73
C GLY A 90 10.25 9.78 -13.32
N TRP A 91 11.05 9.18 -14.22
CA TRP A 91 12.54 9.05 -14.20
C TRP A 91 13.20 7.74 -13.67
N ARG A 92 14.09 7.19 -14.50
CA ARG A 92 15.54 6.87 -14.25
C ARG A 92 16.10 6.20 -12.95
N GLY A 93 15.36 5.70 -11.96
CA GLY A 93 15.95 4.90 -10.83
C GLY A 93 14.94 4.17 -9.92
N ARG A 94 15.08 2.86 -9.59
CA ARG A 94 15.95 2.21 -8.55
C ARG A 94 15.63 2.73 -7.12
N GLY A 95 15.29 1.98 -6.05
CA GLY A 95 15.03 0.54 -5.77
C GLY A 95 15.43 0.16 -4.32
N GLU A 96 14.97 -0.89 -3.60
CA GLU A 96 13.89 -1.90 -3.83
C GLU A 96 13.73 -2.91 -2.64
N GLY A 97 12.63 -2.94 -1.86
CA GLY A 97 12.41 -3.95 -0.80
C GLY A 97 11.11 -3.82 0.05
N ARG A 98 10.40 -4.92 0.39
CA ARG A 98 9.00 -4.86 0.92
C ARG A 98 8.73 -5.55 2.28
N LYS A 99 7.90 -4.95 3.15
CA LYS A 99 7.38 -5.54 4.42
C LYS A 99 5.84 -5.49 4.53
N VAL A 100 5.27 -6.56 5.09
CA VAL A 100 3.83 -6.80 5.35
C VAL A 100 3.43 -6.34 6.75
N VAL A 101 2.15 -6.00 6.89
CA VAL A 101 1.50 -5.71 8.17
C VAL A 101 0.12 -6.36 8.24
N THR A 102 -0.17 -7.04 9.34
CA THR A 102 -1.50 -7.50 9.76
C THR A 102 -1.91 -6.76 11.03
N ARG A 103 -3.20 -6.49 11.24
CA ARG A 103 -3.75 -6.01 12.52
C ARG A 103 -5.24 -6.28 12.57
#